data_AF-A0A2G4GAS4-F1
#
_entry.id   AF-A0A2G4GAS4-F1
#
_cell.length_a   1.000
_cell.length_b   1.000
_cell.length_c   1.000
_cell.angle_alpha   90.00
_cell.angle_beta   90.00
_cell.angle_gamma   90.00
#
_symmetry.space_group_name_H-M   'P 1'
#
loop_
_entity.id
_entity.type
_entity.pdbx_description
1 polymer ?
#
loop_
_entity_poly.entity_id
_entity_poly.type
_entity_poly.pdbx_seq_one_letter_code
_entity_poly.pdbx_strand_id
1 'polypeptide(L)'
;MQPRLRTALGLLAGLFIFTSCAPRETPVEEGIRTQTLLVGNQNEPATLDPALIDAATDMNISVALFEGLTCYDEKTGGPVPGVAERWDISPDGLTYTFHLRPTATWSNGDRVTAGDFAYSFQRLLSPALGSTYAYMLW
;
A
#
# COMPACT_ATOMS: atom_id res chain seq x y z
N MET A 1 56.34 35.06 -2.64
CA MET A 1 55.47 33.86 -2.62
C MET A 1 55.98 32.88 -3.67
N GLN A 2 56.47 31.70 -3.27
CA GLN A 2 57.27 30.83 -4.14
C GLN A 2 56.42 30.18 -5.27
N PRO A 3 56.97 30.01 -6.49
CA PRO A 3 56.24 29.48 -7.65
C PRO A 3 55.63 28.08 -7.41
N ARG A 4 56.20 27.29 -6.49
CA ARG A 4 55.68 25.98 -6.06
C ARG A 4 54.33 26.05 -5.34
N LEU A 5 54.02 27.18 -4.67
CA LEU A 5 52.75 27.37 -3.95
C LEU A 5 51.60 27.76 -4.89
N ARG A 6 51.90 28.42 -6.02
CA ARG A 6 50.91 28.80 -7.05
C ARG A 6 50.48 27.61 -7.90
N THR A 7 51.42 26.72 -8.25
CA THR A 7 51.10 25.47 -8.96
C THR A 7 50.34 24.48 -8.08
N ALA A 8 50.68 24.38 -6.78
CA ALA A 8 49.94 23.55 -5.84
C ALA A 8 48.48 24.01 -5.64
N LEU A 9 48.24 25.32 -5.56
CA LEU A 9 46.88 25.87 -5.42
C LEU A 9 46.02 25.68 -6.68
N GLY A 10 46.62 25.74 -7.88
CA GLY A 10 45.93 25.47 -9.15
C GLY A 10 45.52 24.01 -9.34
N LEU A 11 46.35 23.07 -8.87
CA LEU A 11 46.04 21.62 -8.89
C LEU A 11 44.91 21.24 -7.91
N LEU A 12 44.88 21.86 -6.73
CA LEU A 12 43.79 21.69 -5.76
C LEU A 12 42.46 22.27 -6.25
N ALA A 13 42.45 23.44 -6.88
CA ALA A 13 41.24 24.02 -7.46
C ALA A 13 40.69 23.19 -8.65
N GLY A 14 41.56 22.57 -9.44
CA GLY A 14 41.17 21.66 -10.51
C GLY A 14 40.46 20.40 -9.99
N LEU A 15 40.92 19.83 -8.88
CA LEU A 15 40.35 18.60 -8.29
C LEU A 15 38.90 18.77 -7.78
N PHE A 16 38.54 19.98 -7.31
CA PHE A 16 37.18 20.28 -6.86
C PHE A 16 36.17 20.50 -8.02
N ILE A 17 36.64 20.87 -9.20
CA ILE A 17 35.77 21.09 -10.37
C ILE A 17 35.31 19.75 -10.96
N PHE A 18 36.17 18.71 -10.92
CA PHE A 18 35.83 17.38 -11.44
C PHE A 18 34.81 16.62 -10.60
N THR A 19 34.65 16.91 -9.31
CA THR A 19 33.65 16.25 -8.46
C THR A 19 32.24 16.84 -8.63
N SER A 20 32.10 18.00 -9.27
CA SER A 20 30.80 18.68 -9.41
C SER A 20 29.96 18.20 -10.59
N CYS A 21 30.53 17.44 -11.52
CA CYS A 21 29.85 16.96 -12.73
C CYS A 21 29.66 15.44 -12.78
N ALA A 22 29.91 14.73 -11.67
CA ALA A 22 29.55 13.33 -11.58
C ALA A 22 28.01 13.21 -11.63
N PRO A 23 27.44 12.32 -12.47
CA PRO A 23 26.01 12.05 -12.46
C PRO A 23 25.60 11.64 -11.04
N ARG A 24 24.64 12.36 -10.46
CA ARG A 24 24.07 12.03 -9.16
C ARG A 24 22.89 11.10 -9.40
N GLU A 25 22.82 10.00 -8.67
CA GLU A 25 21.65 9.11 -8.67
C GLU A 25 20.40 9.96 -8.40
N THR A 26 19.43 9.86 -9.27
CA THR A 26 18.13 10.51 -9.11
C THR A 26 17.31 9.75 -8.06
N PRO A 27 16.34 10.40 -7.40
CA PRO A 27 15.44 9.70 -6.47
C PRO A 27 14.70 8.51 -7.12
N VAL A 28 14.45 8.57 -8.43
CA VAL A 28 13.82 7.48 -9.19
C VAL A 28 14.77 6.28 -9.33
N GLU A 29 16.03 6.52 -9.68
CA GLU A 29 17.05 5.46 -9.77
C GLU A 29 17.31 4.82 -8.40
N GLU A 30 17.40 5.63 -7.35
CA GLU A 30 17.53 5.15 -5.98
C GLU A 30 16.31 4.31 -5.56
N GLY A 31 15.10 4.77 -5.85
CA GLY A 31 13.85 4.04 -5.58
C GLY A 31 13.81 2.67 -6.28
N ILE A 32 14.20 2.62 -7.56
CA ILE A 32 14.31 1.36 -8.31
C ILE A 32 15.34 0.44 -7.65
N ARG A 33 16.52 0.94 -7.30
CA ARG A 33 17.59 0.13 -6.69
C ARG A 33 17.20 -0.39 -5.31
N THR A 34 16.54 0.42 -4.49
CA THR A 34 16.16 0.09 -3.11
C THR A 34 14.79 -0.58 -2.99
N GLN A 35 14.06 -0.72 -4.10
CA GLN A 35 12.66 -1.17 -4.11
C GLN A 35 11.76 -0.31 -3.21
N THR A 36 12.03 0.99 -3.17
CA THR A 36 11.24 1.98 -2.41
C THR A 36 10.38 2.79 -3.37
N LEU A 37 9.06 2.75 -3.15
CA LEU A 37 8.12 3.60 -3.84
C LEU A 37 7.74 4.79 -2.94
N LEU A 38 7.95 6.02 -3.43
CA LEU A 38 7.53 7.25 -2.77
C LEU A 38 6.25 7.77 -3.43
N VAL A 39 5.14 7.75 -2.70
CA VAL A 39 3.82 8.21 -3.17
C VAL A 39 3.35 9.38 -2.32
N GLY A 40 2.89 10.46 -2.96
CA GLY A 40 2.26 11.58 -2.25
C GLY A 40 0.78 11.29 -1.96
N ASN A 41 0.41 11.22 -0.69
CA ASN A 41 -0.96 10.89 -0.27
C ASN A 41 -1.96 12.07 -0.29
N GLN A 42 -1.52 13.27 -0.70
CA GLN A 42 -2.26 14.54 -0.68
C GLN A 42 -2.56 15.10 0.72
N ASN A 43 -3.25 14.33 1.57
CA ASN A 43 -3.70 14.76 2.90
C ASN A 43 -3.33 13.74 3.97
N GLU A 44 -3.30 14.20 5.21
CA GLU A 44 -3.21 13.33 6.39
C GLU A 44 -4.48 12.47 6.48
N PRO A 45 -4.39 11.15 6.67
CA PRO A 45 -5.56 10.30 6.88
C PRO A 45 -6.29 10.67 8.16
N ALA A 46 -7.62 10.73 8.11
CA ALA A 46 -8.45 10.96 9.28
C ALA A 46 -8.57 9.69 10.14
N THR A 47 -8.56 8.52 9.51
CA THR A 47 -8.59 7.22 10.19
C THR A 47 -7.92 6.13 9.36
N LEU A 48 -7.46 5.07 10.02
CA LEU A 48 -6.99 3.84 9.40
C LEU A 48 -7.91 2.64 9.68
N ASP A 49 -9.06 2.87 10.31
CA ASP A 49 -10.09 1.85 10.53
C ASP A 49 -10.92 1.68 9.24
N PRO A 50 -10.82 0.55 8.52
CA PRO A 50 -11.48 0.38 7.23
C PRO A 50 -13.00 0.52 7.28
N ALA A 51 -13.63 0.29 8.44
CA ALA A 51 -15.08 0.41 8.58
C ALA A 51 -15.56 1.87 8.75
N LEU A 52 -14.64 2.83 8.92
CA LEU A 52 -14.94 4.25 9.13
C LEU A 52 -14.37 5.16 8.02
N ILE A 53 -13.61 4.62 7.08
CA ILE A 53 -13.02 5.39 5.98
C ILE A 53 -14.11 5.86 5.02
N ASP A 54 -14.13 7.17 4.73
CA ASP A 54 -14.99 7.80 3.71
C ASP A 54 -14.22 8.67 2.70
N ALA A 55 -12.90 8.79 2.86
CA ALA A 55 -12.01 9.53 1.97
C ALA A 55 -11.08 8.61 1.16
N ALA A 56 -10.85 8.97 -0.11
CA ALA A 56 -9.95 8.22 -1.00
C ALA A 56 -8.49 8.24 -0.52
N THR A 57 -8.05 9.32 0.14
CA THR A 57 -6.71 9.47 0.72
C THR A 57 -6.42 8.43 1.81
N ASP A 58 -7.43 8.09 2.59
CA ASP A 58 -7.35 7.12 3.68
C ASP A 58 -7.42 5.71 3.10
N MET A 59 -8.25 5.52 2.08
CA MET A 59 -8.37 4.26 1.35
C MET A 59 -7.04 3.83 0.70
N ASN A 60 -6.26 4.76 0.15
CA ASN A 60 -4.93 4.46 -0.42
C ASN A 60 -4.00 3.75 0.57
N ILE A 61 -4.08 4.13 1.85
CA ILE A 61 -3.28 3.52 2.91
C ILE A 61 -3.94 2.21 3.36
N SER A 62 -5.27 2.21 3.51
CA SER A 62 -6.04 1.03 3.90
C SER A 62 -5.79 -0.18 2.99
N VAL A 63 -5.80 0.01 1.66
CA VAL A 63 -5.54 -1.09 0.70
C VAL A 63 -4.08 -1.56 0.68
N ALA A 64 -3.16 -0.80 1.27
CA ALA A 64 -1.78 -1.23 1.49
C ALA A 64 -1.61 -2.01 2.82
N LEU A 65 -2.55 -1.85 3.76
CA LEU A 65 -2.52 -2.49 5.08
C LEU A 65 -3.39 -3.75 5.15
N PHE A 66 -4.49 -3.79 4.38
CA PHE A 66 -5.51 -4.82 4.46
C PHE A 66 -5.83 -5.41 3.09
N GLU A 67 -6.21 -6.69 3.08
CA GLU A 67 -6.64 -7.41 1.90
C GLU A 67 -8.04 -8.00 2.13
N GLY A 68 -8.94 -7.83 1.17
CA GLY A 68 -10.30 -8.36 1.22
C GLY A 68 -10.40 -9.82 0.80
N LEU A 69 -11.63 -10.34 0.72
CA LEU A 69 -11.89 -11.68 0.15
C LEU A 69 -11.38 -11.75 -1.31
N THR A 70 -11.56 -10.67 -2.06
CA THR A 70 -11.12 -10.51 -3.45
C THR A 70 -10.33 -9.22 -3.62
N CYS A 71 -9.54 -9.15 -4.69
CA CYS A 71 -8.87 -7.95 -5.18
C CYS A 71 -9.40 -7.59 -6.58
N TYR A 72 -8.86 -6.53 -7.18
CA TYR A 72 -9.23 -6.07 -8.52
C TYR A 72 -8.13 -6.41 -9.53
N ASP A 73 -8.53 -6.92 -10.69
CA ASP A 73 -7.64 -7.04 -11.84
C ASP A 73 -7.43 -5.66 -12.48
N GLU A 74 -6.18 -5.22 -12.58
CA GLU A 74 -5.84 -3.87 -13.06
C GLU A 74 -6.21 -3.62 -14.53
N LYS A 75 -6.41 -4.68 -15.34
CA LYS A 75 -6.70 -4.57 -16.77
C LYS A 75 -8.19 -4.61 -17.06
N THR A 76 -8.92 -5.47 -16.36
CA THR A 76 -10.33 -5.76 -16.60
C THR A 76 -11.26 -5.14 -15.56
N GLY A 77 -10.74 -4.77 -14.38
CA GLY A 77 -11.52 -4.32 -13.24
C GLY A 77 -12.34 -5.42 -12.57
N GLY A 78 -12.21 -6.67 -13.03
CA GLY A 78 -12.92 -7.82 -12.48
C GLY A 78 -12.35 -8.29 -11.14
N PRO A 79 -13.12 -9.10 -10.38
CA PRO A 79 -12.64 -9.67 -9.13
C PRO A 79 -11.57 -10.74 -9.39
N VAL A 80 -10.48 -10.69 -8.63
CA VAL A 80 -9.42 -11.71 -8.58
C VAL A 80 -9.20 -12.19 -7.15
N PRO A 81 -8.57 -13.36 -6.94
CA PRO A 81 -8.28 -13.87 -5.60
C PRO A 81 -7.52 -12.86 -4.71
N GLY A 82 -8.06 -12.57 -3.53
CA GLY A 82 -7.37 -11.92 -2.42
C GLY A 82 -7.07 -12.97 -1.34
N VAL A 83 -7.62 -12.79 -0.14
CA VAL A 83 -7.54 -13.78 0.95
C VAL A 83 -8.28 -15.07 0.59
N ALA A 84 -9.36 -14.98 -0.20
CA ALA A 84 -10.00 -16.15 -0.79
C ALA A 84 -9.25 -16.59 -2.05
N GLU A 85 -8.86 -17.86 -2.13
CA GLU A 85 -8.18 -18.43 -3.30
C GLU A 85 -9.17 -18.76 -4.44
N ARG A 86 -10.44 -18.99 -4.09
CA ARG A 86 -11.57 -19.18 -5.02
C ARG A 86 -12.89 -18.93 -4.29
N TRP A 87 -13.97 -18.84 -5.05
CA TRP A 87 -15.33 -18.79 -4.52
C TRP A 87 -16.31 -19.49 -5.46
N ASP A 88 -17.39 -20.00 -4.87
CA ASP A 88 -18.52 -20.58 -5.59
C ASP A 88 -19.73 -19.67 -5.48
N ILE A 89 -20.54 -19.60 -6.54
CA ILE A 89 -21.77 -18.82 -6.60
C ILE A 89 -22.94 -19.78 -6.82
N SER A 90 -23.99 -19.66 -6.02
CA SER A 90 -25.20 -20.47 -6.17
C SER A 90 -25.92 -20.18 -7.49
N PRO A 91 -26.77 -21.10 -7.99
CA PRO A 91 -27.50 -20.90 -9.24
C PRO A 91 -28.41 -19.66 -9.27
N ASP A 92 -28.91 -19.21 -8.11
CA ASP A 92 -29.73 -18.01 -7.97
C ASP A 92 -28.90 -16.71 -7.80
N GLY A 93 -27.57 -16.82 -7.67
CA GLY A 93 -26.68 -15.69 -7.47
C GLY A 93 -26.80 -15.02 -6.10
N LEU A 94 -27.45 -15.66 -5.13
CA LEU A 94 -27.70 -15.07 -3.79
C LEU A 94 -26.77 -15.61 -2.70
N THR A 95 -26.09 -16.74 -2.95
CA THR A 95 -25.16 -17.35 -2.01
C THR A 95 -23.76 -17.42 -2.62
N TYR A 96 -22.81 -16.82 -1.91
CA TYR A 96 -21.39 -16.83 -2.27
C TYR A 96 -20.61 -17.59 -1.20
N THR A 97 -19.85 -18.61 -1.61
CA THR A 97 -19.01 -19.41 -0.71
C THR A 97 -17.54 -19.13 -1.00
N PHE A 98 -16.84 -18.47 -0.08
CA PHE A 98 -15.42 -18.14 -0.22
C PHE A 98 -14.54 -19.18 0.45
N HIS A 99 -13.50 -19.63 -0.26
CA HIS A 99 -12.51 -20.57 0.26
C HIS A 99 -11.22 -19.82 0.59
N LEU A 100 -10.92 -19.66 1.87
CA LEU A 100 -9.76 -18.87 2.32
C LEU A 100 -8.46 -19.65 2.16
N ARG A 101 -7.37 -18.93 1.88
CA ARG A 101 -6.02 -19.51 1.86
C ARG A 101 -5.67 -20.08 3.24
N PRO A 102 -5.22 -21.34 3.34
CA PRO A 102 -4.86 -21.93 4.62
C PRO A 102 -3.63 -21.27 5.26
N THR A 103 -2.80 -20.61 4.46
CA THR A 103 -1.57 -19.93 4.89
C THR A 103 -1.76 -18.46 5.23
N ALA A 104 -2.98 -17.91 5.10
CA ALA A 104 -3.24 -16.51 5.41
C ALA A 104 -3.02 -16.25 6.92
N THR A 105 -2.21 -15.24 7.22
CA THR A 105 -1.88 -14.83 8.58
C THR A 105 -1.94 -13.32 8.68
N TRP A 106 -2.41 -12.84 9.83
CA TRP A 106 -2.29 -11.45 10.24
C TRP A 106 -0.82 -11.13 10.50
N SER A 107 -0.47 -9.84 10.46
CA SER A 107 0.91 -9.38 10.69
C SER A 107 1.45 -9.72 12.08
N ASN A 108 0.57 -10.03 13.05
CA ASN A 108 0.94 -10.50 14.38
C ASN A 108 1.17 -12.02 14.47
N GLY A 109 0.95 -12.76 13.38
CA GLY A 109 1.11 -14.22 13.29
C GLY A 109 -0.17 -15.04 13.50
N ASP A 110 -1.28 -14.41 13.90
CA ASP A 110 -2.56 -15.12 14.02
C ASP A 110 -3.06 -15.57 12.65
N ARG A 111 -3.76 -16.70 12.60
CA ARG A 111 -4.36 -17.17 11.34
C ARG A 111 -5.56 -16.31 10.96
N VAL A 112 -5.66 -15.96 9.69
CA VAL A 112 -6.87 -15.34 9.15
C VAL A 112 -7.95 -16.41 9.00
N THR A 113 -9.15 -16.12 9.50
CA THR A 113 -10.29 -17.05 9.49
C THR A 113 -11.55 -16.41 8.92
N ALA A 114 -12.54 -17.25 8.57
CA ALA A 114 -13.86 -16.75 8.17
C ALA A 114 -14.55 -15.94 9.29
N GLY A 115 -14.18 -16.17 10.55
CA GLY A 115 -14.68 -15.42 11.70
C GLY A 115 -14.27 -13.94 11.66
N ASP A 116 -13.09 -13.62 11.11
CA ASP A 116 -12.59 -12.24 11.04
C ASP A 116 -13.43 -11.40 10.06
N PHE A 117 -13.82 -12.00 8.94
CA PHE A 117 -14.72 -11.38 7.97
C PHE A 117 -16.14 -11.24 8.52
N ALA A 118 -16.68 -12.28 9.15
CA ALA A 118 -18.00 -12.23 9.77
C ALA A 118 -18.08 -11.14 10.85
N TYR A 119 -17.06 -11.07 11.72
CA TYR A 119 -16.92 -10.01 12.71
C TYR A 119 -16.87 -8.63 12.06
N SER A 120 -16.06 -8.45 11.02
CA SER A 120 -15.87 -7.16 10.35
C SER A 120 -17.18 -6.65 9.71
N PHE A 121 -17.93 -7.52 9.04
CA PHE A 121 -19.24 -7.16 8.49
C PHE A 121 -20.25 -6.84 9.58
N GLN A 122 -20.31 -7.63 10.66
CA GLN A 122 -21.20 -7.35 11.79
C GLN A 122 -20.84 -6.04 12.51
N ARG A 123 -19.55 -5.74 12.63
CA ARG A 123 -19.05 -4.48 13.21
C ARG A 123 -19.44 -3.28 12.35
N LEU A 124 -19.30 -3.39 11.03
CA LEU A 124 -19.68 -2.34 10.08
C LEU A 124 -21.20 -2.04 10.14
N LEU A 125 -22.02 -3.08 10.33
CA LEU A 125 -23.47 -2.97 10.51
C LEU A 125 -23.89 -2.43 11.89
N SER A 126 -22.97 -2.33 12.86
CA SER A 126 -23.31 -1.92 14.21
C SER A 126 -23.66 -0.42 14.26
N PRO A 127 -24.87 -0.05 14.75
CA PRO A 127 -25.23 1.36 14.90
C PRO A 127 -24.28 2.14 15.82
N ALA A 128 -23.65 1.45 16.78
CA ALA A 128 -22.71 2.06 17.71
C ALA A 128 -21.40 2.48 17.04
N LEU A 129 -21.02 1.85 15.92
CA LEU A 129 -19.85 2.25 15.15
C LEU A 129 -20.12 3.54 14.37
N GLY A 130 -21.35 3.72 13.88
CA GLY A 130 -21.72 4.89 13.08
C GLY A 130 -21.09 4.92 11.69
N SER A 131 -20.83 3.76 11.08
CA SER A 131 -20.28 3.68 9.72
C SER A 131 -21.23 4.29 8.69
N THR A 132 -20.71 5.21 7.88
CA THR A 132 -21.45 5.80 6.74
C THR A 132 -21.68 4.80 5.62
N TYR A 133 -20.95 3.67 5.59
CA TYR A 133 -21.02 2.62 4.57
C TYR A 133 -21.88 1.41 4.96
N ALA A 134 -22.57 1.44 6.11
CA ALA A 134 -23.41 0.34 6.55
C ALA A 134 -24.46 -0.09 5.50
N TYR A 135 -24.94 0.86 4.69
CA TYR A 135 -25.89 0.62 3.59
C TYR A 135 -25.37 -0.29 2.47
N MET A 136 -24.06 -0.54 2.36
CA MET A 136 -23.51 -1.43 1.34
C MET A 136 -23.83 -2.91 1.57
N LEU A 137 -24.33 -3.25 2.76
CA LEU A 137 -24.60 -4.63 3.15
C LEU A 137 -26.10 -4.97 3.25
N TRP A 138 -27.02 -4.07 2.86
CA TRP A 138 -28.47 -4.32 2.84
C TRP A 138 -29.21 -3.65 1.68
#